data_AF-A0A0C2D5G2-F1
#
_entry.id   AF-A0A0C2D5G2-F1
#
_cell.length_a   1.000
_cell.length_b   1.000
_cell.length_c   1.000
_cell.angle_alpha   90.00
_cell.angle_beta   90.00
_cell.angle_gamma   90.00
#
_symmetry.space_group_name_H-M   'P 1'
#
loop_
_entity.id
_entity.type
_entity.pdbx_description
1 polymer ?
#
loop_
_entity_poly.entity_id
_entity_poly.type
_entity_poly.pdbx_seq_one_letter_code
_entity_poly.pdbx_strand_id
1 'polypeptide(L)'
;MLISCPECERKVSDRAKACPDCGFPVAEHVAEQAAAAERAARLASRERVGEIDCPSCDARGFAYFEAKNDEGETRQMFGWCEACKHSGRVHQCKDVAGYYAVSHPALDPFLRGELDAPAEGVVFVGTQLVAEHRYEQAGETWTGADPGDPPPEKSPGS
;
A
#
# COMPACT_ATOMS: atom_id res chain seq x y z
N MET A 1 -21.64 16.43 23.00
CA MET A 1 -21.50 17.84 22.56
C MET A 1 -22.75 18.22 21.76
N LEU A 2 -22.99 19.50 21.48
CA LEU A 2 -24.04 19.90 20.53
C LEU A 2 -23.40 20.25 19.19
N ILE A 3 -23.94 19.69 18.12
CA ILE A 3 -23.57 19.99 16.72
C ILE A 3 -24.73 20.72 16.05
N SER A 4 -24.45 21.41 14.93
CA SER A 4 -25.51 21.93 14.08
C SER A 4 -25.98 20.82 13.13
N CYS A 5 -27.30 20.60 13.07
CA CYS A 5 -27.88 19.69 12.09
C CYS A 5 -27.56 20.17 10.66
N PRO A 6 -27.01 19.34 9.76
CA PRO A 6 -26.67 19.75 8.40
C PRO A 6 -27.89 20.18 7.54
N GLU A 7 -29.08 19.68 7.89
CA GLU A 7 -30.32 19.95 7.14
C GLU A 7 -31.08 21.18 7.65
N CYS A 8 -31.24 21.31 8.97
CA CYS A 8 -32.11 22.33 9.57
C CYS A 8 -31.37 23.30 10.50
N GLU A 9 -30.05 23.18 10.61
CA GLU A 9 -29.12 24.04 11.36
C GLU A 9 -29.35 24.14 12.87
N ARG A 10 -30.41 23.52 13.41
CA ARG A 10 -30.70 23.47 14.83
C ARG A 10 -29.63 22.69 15.59
N LYS A 11 -29.42 23.08 16.84
CA LYS A 11 -28.51 22.39 17.75
C LYS A 11 -29.08 21.05 18.17
N VAL A 12 -28.35 19.99 17.85
CA VAL A 12 -28.70 18.62 18.19
C VAL A 12 -27.50 17.95 18.89
N SER A 13 -27.78 17.01 19.78
CA SER A 13 -26.74 16.20 20.43
C SER A 13 -26.00 15.35 19.38
N ASP A 14 -24.67 15.32 19.47
CA ASP A 14 -23.81 14.39 18.69
C ASP A 14 -24.10 12.90 18.97
N ARG A 15 -24.82 12.60 20.05
CA ARG A 15 -25.26 11.25 20.42
C ARG A 15 -26.69 10.93 20.00
N ALA A 16 -27.40 11.88 19.38
CA ALA A 16 -28.77 11.63 18.92
C ALA A 16 -28.77 10.66 17.73
N LYS A 17 -29.72 9.72 17.70
CA LYS A 17 -29.91 8.84 16.53
C LYS A 17 -30.28 9.64 15.28
N ALA A 18 -31.22 10.57 15.45
CA ALA A 18 -31.68 11.48 14.41
C ALA A 18 -32.00 12.86 15.01
N CYS A 19 -32.03 13.88 14.16
CA CYS A 19 -32.46 15.22 14.53
C CYS A 19 -33.95 15.18 14.93
N PRO A 20 -34.31 15.63 16.14
CA PRO A 20 -35.71 15.60 16.58
C PRO A 20 -36.61 16.57 15.80
N ASP A 21 -36.03 17.58 15.13
CA ASP A 21 -36.79 18.60 14.40
C ASP A 21 -37.05 18.25 12.93
N CYS A 22 -36.12 17.57 12.26
CA CYS A 22 -36.25 17.26 10.82
C CYS A 22 -36.07 15.78 10.46
N GLY A 23 -35.67 14.93 11.41
CA GLY A 23 -35.47 13.49 11.18
C GLY A 23 -34.12 13.11 10.56
N PHE A 24 -33.21 14.05 10.30
CA PHE A 24 -31.89 13.77 9.71
C PHE A 24 -31.08 12.75 10.56
N PRO A 25 -30.42 11.73 9.96
CA PRO A 25 -29.70 10.68 10.69
C PRO A 25 -28.35 11.16 11.26
N VAL A 26 -28.42 11.85 12.41
CA VAL A 26 -27.25 12.45 13.09
C VAL A 26 -26.17 11.42 13.43
N ALA A 27 -26.54 10.23 13.92
CA ALA A 27 -25.56 9.22 14.32
C ALA A 27 -24.71 8.73 13.14
N GLU A 28 -25.33 8.53 11.97
CA GLU A 28 -24.64 8.13 10.74
C GLU A 28 -23.70 9.24 10.27
N HIS A 29 -24.20 10.48 10.21
CA HIS A 29 -23.38 11.62 9.80
C HIS A 29 -22.16 11.85 10.70
N VAL A 30 -22.31 11.74 12.02
CA VAL A 30 -21.19 11.88 12.95
C VAL A 30 -20.17 10.74 12.76
N ALA A 31 -20.63 9.51 12.54
CA ALA A 31 -19.75 8.38 12.27
C ALA A 31 -18.99 8.57 10.94
N GLU A 32 -19.65 9.05 9.89
CA GLU A 32 -19.02 9.38 8.61
C GLU A 32 -17.95 10.48 8.75
N GLN A 33 -18.26 11.56 9.49
CA GLN A 33 -17.30 12.63 9.75
C GLN A 33 -16.09 12.14 10.54
N ALA A 34 -16.32 11.29 11.56
CA ALA A 34 -15.23 10.69 12.33
C ALA A 34 -14.34 9.78 11.46
N ALA A 35 -14.94 8.92 10.64
CA ALA A 35 -14.21 8.06 9.71
C ALA A 35 -13.43 8.87 8.67
N ALA A 36 -14.02 9.94 8.14
CA ALA A 36 -13.35 10.84 7.20
C ALA A 36 -12.17 11.57 7.85
N ALA A 37 -12.33 12.04 9.09
CA ALA A 37 -11.26 12.69 9.85
C ALA A 37 -10.13 11.72 10.18
N GLU A 38 -10.43 10.48 10.57
CA GLU A 38 -9.43 9.45 10.81
C GLU A 38 -8.65 9.12 9.54
N ARG A 39 -9.34 8.93 8.41
CA ARG A 39 -8.71 8.70 7.11
C ARG A 39 -7.82 9.87 6.72
N ALA A 40 -8.30 11.11 6.89
CA ALA A 40 -7.50 12.30 6.61
C ALA A 40 -6.24 12.38 7.48
N ALA A 41 -6.34 12.04 8.77
CA ALA A 41 -5.19 12.00 9.68
C ALA A 41 -4.17 10.93 9.27
N ARG A 42 -4.63 9.73 8.87
CA ARG A 42 -3.77 8.68 8.32
C ARG A 42 -3.01 9.18 7.11
N LEU A 43 -3.71 9.69 6.10
CA LEU A 43 -3.09 10.20 4.87
C LEU A 43 -2.10 11.33 5.15
N ALA A 44 -2.44 12.27 6.03
CA ALA A 44 -1.57 13.40 6.38
C ALA A 44 -0.27 12.97 7.09
N SER A 45 -0.27 11.81 7.76
CA SER A 45 0.88 11.26 8.47
C SER A 45 1.73 10.29 7.65
N ARG A 46 1.36 10.02 6.39
CA ARG A 46 2.05 9.03 5.56
C ARG A 46 3.45 9.46 5.18
N GLU A 47 4.40 8.57 5.36
CA GLU A 47 5.81 8.82 5.06
C GLU A 47 6.55 7.51 4.75
N ARG A 48 7.49 7.54 3.80
CA ARG A 48 8.49 6.48 3.63
C ARG A 48 9.58 6.66 4.68
N VAL A 49 9.79 5.65 5.51
CA VAL A 49 10.72 5.69 6.65
C VAL A 49 11.96 4.82 6.47
N GLY A 50 11.95 3.94 5.47
CA GLY A 50 13.10 3.09 5.21
C GLY A 50 12.78 1.99 4.22
N GLU A 51 13.35 0.83 4.49
CA GLU A 51 13.20 -0.39 3.71
C GLU A 51 12.95 -1.56 4.67
N ILE A 52 12.29 -2.58 4.16
CA ILE A 52 12.01 -3.83 4.87
C ILE A 52 12.18 -4.99 3.91
N ASP A 53 12.50 -6.16 4.45
CA ASP A 53 12.51 -7.41 3.71
C ASP A 53 11.19 -7.63 2.98
N CYS A 54 11.28 -7.94 1.69
CA CYS A 54 10.10 -8.09 0.85
C CYS A 54 9.28 -9.30 1.30
N PRO A 55 8.02 -9.11 1.75
CA PRO A 55 7.19 -10.22 2.21
C PRO A 55 6.75 -11.14 1.05
N SER A 56 6.79 -10.65 -0.20
CA SER A 56 6.43 -11.46 -1.37
C SER A 56 7.48 -12.51 -1.72
N CYS A 57 8.77 -12.15 -1.67
CA CYS A 57 9.86 -13.07 -2.01
C CYS A 57 10.64 -13.59 -0.80
N ASP A 58 10.26 -13.17 0.41
CA ASP A 58 10.94 -13.51 1.68
C ASP A 58 12.42 -13.10 1.65
N ALA A 59 12.64 -11.85 1.24
CA ALA A 59 13.95 -11.23 1.01
C ALA A 59 14.84 -11.85 -0.06
N ARG A 60 14.36 -12.83 -0.84
CA ARG A 60 15.19 -13.55 -1.83
C ARG A 60 15.40 -12.80 -3.15
N GLY A 61 14.56 -11.82 -3.47
CA GLY A 61 14.55 -11.17 -4.79
C GLY A 61 13.83 -11.96 -5.89
N PHE A 62 13.45 -13.20 -5.63
CA PHE A 62 12.72 -14.08 -6.55
C PHE A 62 11.79 -15.03 -5.78
N ALA A 63 10.81 -15.60 -6.48
CA ALA A 63 9.91 -16.61 -5.93
C ALA A 63 9.98 -17.89 -6.76
N TYR A 64 9.84 -19.04 -6.09
CA TYR A 64 9.65 -20.33 -6.76
C TYR A 64 8.16 -20.59 -6.97
N PHE A 65 7.83 -21.23 -8.09
CA PHE A 65 6.50 -21.69 -8.39
C PHE A 65 6.55 -23.01 -9.18
N GLU A 66 5.46 -23.75 -9.15
CA GLU A 66 5.33 -24.98 -9.94
C GLU A 66 4.63 -24.67 -11.26
N ALA A 67 5.19 -25.17 -12.36
CA ALA A 67 4.58 -25.07 -13.69
C ALA A 67 4.65 -26.42 -14.39
N LYS A 68 3.69 -26.67 -15.29
CA LYS A 68 3.69 -27.87 -16.14
C LYS A 68 4.32 -27.55 -17.49
N ASN A 69 5.15 -28.46 -17.99
CA ASN A 69 5.60 -28.39 -19.38
C ASN A 69 4.49 -28.88 -20.34
N ASP A 70 4.75 -28.81 -21.64
CA ASP A 70 3.83 -29.26 -22.69
C ASP A 70 3.47 -30.76 -22.60
N GLU A 71 4.33 -31.55 -21.94
CA GLU A 71 4.12 -32.99 -21.67
C GLU A 71 3.32 -33.24 -20.39
N GLY A 72 2.92 -32.19 -19.66
CA GLY A 72 2.13 -32.25 -18.43
C GLY A 72 2.94 -32.56 -17.17
N GLU A 73 4.27 -32.65 -17.25
CA GLU A 73 5.17 -32.84 -16.12
C GLU A 73 5.28 -31.56 -15.29
N THR A 74 5.04 -31.65 -13.98
CA THR A 74 5.25 -30.53 -13.05
C THR A 74 6.75 -30.35 -12.79
N ARG A 75 7.24 -29.12 -12.97
CA ARG A 75 8.61 -28.70 -12.63
C ARG A 75 8.60 -27.46 -11.76
N GLN A 76 9.57 -27.38 -10.84
CA GLN A 76 9.83 -26.17 -10.07
C GLN A 76 10.55 -25.15 -10.97
N MET A 77 9.97 -23.96 -11.08
CA MET A 77 10.52 -22.81 -11.79
C MET A 77 10.73 -21.65 -10.80
N PHE A 78 11.47 -20.63 -11.23
CA PHE A 78 11.61 -19.39 -10.48
C PHE A 78 11.29 -18.20 -11.37
N GLY A 79 10.84 -17.11 -10.75
CA GLY A 79 10.60 -15.83 -11.39
C GLY A 79 11.10 -14.70 -10.50
N TRP A 80 11.65 -13.66 -11.12
CA TRP A 80 12.11 -12.49 -10.40
C TRP A 80 10.94 -11.72 -9.76
N CYS A 81 11.17 -11.17 -8.57
CA CYS A 81 10.11 -10.53 -7.80
C CYS A 81 9.98 -9.06 -8.19
N GLU A 82 8.92 -8.76 -8.95
CA GLU A 82 8.58 -7.40 -9.40
C GLU A 82 8.26 -6.44 -8.24
N ALA A 83 7.75 -6.94 -7.12
CA ALA A 83 7.40 -6.10 -5.97
C ALA A 83 8.64 -5.40 -5.38
N CYS A 84 9.76 -6.13 -5.29
CA CYS A 84 11.04 -5.63 -4.77
C CYS A 84 12.04 -5.26 -5.88
N LYS A 85 11.64 -5.39 -7.15
CA LYS A 85 12.54 -5.21 -8.29
C LYS A 85 13.85 -5.99 -8.09
N HIS A 86 13.71 -7.24 -7.66
CA HIS A 86 14.77 -8.24 -7.49
C HIS A 86 15.72 -7.99 -6.31
N SER A 87 15.61 -6.84 -5.63
CA SER A 87 16.48 -6.47 -4.52
C SER A 87 16.27 -7.30 -3.24
N GLY A 88 15.11 -7.95 -3.11
CA GLY A 88 14.69 -8.56 -1.85
C GLY A 88 14.23 -7.56 -0.80
N ARG A 89 14.29 -6.25 -1.06
CA ARG A 89 13.76 -5.20 -0.17
C ARG A 89 12.65 -4.40 -0.83
N VAL A 90 11.72 -3.94 -0.01
CA VAL A 90 10.64 -3.03 -0.41
C VAL A 90 10.63 -1.82 0.50
N HIS A 91 9.83 -0.81 0.16
CA HIS A 91 9.75 0.40 0.95
C HIS A 91 9.04 0.12 2.26
N GLN A 92 9.61 0.58 3.37
CA GLN A 92 8.88 0.66 4.62
C GLN A 92 8.27 2.04 4.74
N CYS A 93 6.94 2.08 4.84
CA CYS A 93 6.19 3.30 5.05
C CYS A 93 5.49 3.24 6.41
N LYS A 94 5.08 4.39 6.93
CA LYS A 94 4.24 4.50 8.13
C LYS A 94 3.05 5.41 7.89
N ASP A 95 2.02 5.27 8.72
CA ASP A 95 1.03 6.29 9.05
C ASP A 95 0.71 6.21 10.56
N VAL A 96 -0.25 7.00 11.05
CA VAL A 96 -0.64 6.96 12.48
C VAL A 96 -1.16 5.60 12.97
N ALA A 97 -1.56 4.68 12.07
CA ALA A 97 -2.00 3.34 12.43
C ALA A 97 -0.85 2.34 12.55
N GLY A 98 0.30 2.60 11.90
CA GLY A 98 1.50 1.77 12.04
C GLY A 98 2.35 1.74 10.78
N TYR A 99 2.98 0.60 10.53
CA TYR A 99 4.00 0.41 9.50
C TYR A 99 3.53 -0.55 8.41
N TYR A 100 4.01 -0.30 7.20
CA TYR A 100 3.62 -0.99 5.98
C TYR A 100 4.85 -1.36 5.16
N ALA A 101 4.84 -2.56 4.59
CA ALA A 101 5.70 -2.94 3.48
C ALA A 101 4.99 -2.55 2.17
N VAL A 102 5.61 -1.68 1.39
CA VAL A 102 5.05 -1.11 0.15
C VAL A 102 5.98 -1.42 -1.01
N SER A 103 5.47 -2.14 -2.01
CA SER A 103 6.23 -2.50 -3.21
C SER A 103 6.65 -1.26 -4.02
N HIS A 104 7.66 -1.41 -4.88
CA HIS A 104 8.08 -0.33 -5.78
C HIS A 104 6.93 0.29 -6.60
N PRO A 105 6.09 -0.49 -7.31
CA PRO A 105 4.99 0.10 -8.09
C PRO A 105 3.88 0.72 -7.21
N ALA A 106 3.79 0.34 -5.93
CA ALA A 106 2.77 0.83 -5.01
C ALA A 106 3.20 2.09 -4.23
N LEU A 107 4.49 2.46 -4.24
CA LEU A 107 5.02 3.53 -3.39
C LEU A 107 4.31 4.87 -3.62
N ASP A 108 4.34 5.39 -4.84
CA ASP A 108 3.80 6.72 -5.14
C ASP A 108 2.27 6.79 -4.95
N PRO A 109 1.47 5.80 -5.43
CA PRO A 109 0.04 5.76 -5.12
C PRO A 109 -0.26 5.70 -3.63
N PHE A 110 0.53 4.94 -2.86
CA PHE A 110 0.37 4.84 -1.41
C PHE A 110 0.66 6.18 -0.72
N LEU A 111 1.78 6.83 -1.04
CA LEU A 111 2.15 8.11 -0.44
C LEU A 111 1.16 9.23 -0.80
N ARG A 112 0.56 9.18 -2.00
CA ARG A 112 -0.48 10.14 -2.43
C ARG A 112 -1.87 9.85 -1.87
N GLY A 113 -2.07 8.72 -1.19
CA GLY A 113 -3.38 8.34 -0.67
C GLY A 113 -4.35 7.79 -1.72
N GLU A 114 -3.84 7.46 -2.91
CA GLU A 114 -4.58 6.83 -4.02
C GLU A 114 -4.69 5.31 -3.81
N LEU A 115 -3.79 4.73 -3.01
CA LEU A 115 -3.78 3.32 -2.61
C LEU A 115 -3.75 3.21 -1.08
N ASP A 116 -4.54 2.30 -0.51
CA ASP A 116 -4.58 2.02 0.94
C ASP A 116 -4.65 0.49 1.18
N ALA A 117 -4.21 0.05 2.35
CA ALA A 117 -4.28 -1.34 2.74
C ALA A 117 -5.72 -1.76 3.10
N PRO A 118 -6.12 -3.02 2.84
CA PRO A 118 -5.36 -4.04 2.12
C PRO A 118 -5.42 -3.79 0.60
N ALA A 119 -4.25 -3.81 -0.06
CA ALA A 119 -4.14 -3.73 -1.52
C ALA A 119 -2.91 -4.52 -1.99
N GLU A 120 -2.91 -4.91 -3.27
CA GLU A 120 -1.74 -5.54 -3.88
C GLU A 120 -0.51 -4.64 -3.73
N GLY A 121 0.60 -5.20 -3.25
CA GLY A 121 1.82 -4.46 -2.99
C GLY A 121 1.82 -3.59 -1.72
N VAL A 122 0.76 -3.60 -0.91
CA VAL A 122 0.70 -2.87 0.38
C VAL A 122 0.31 -3.82 1.50
N VAL A 123 1.25 -4.12 2.39
CA VAL A 123 1.06 -5.06 3.50
C VAL A 123 1.28 -4.34 4.82
N PHE A 124 0.32 -4.39 5.74
CA PHE A 124 0.53 -3.92 7.11
C PHE A 124 1.45 -4.90 7.84
N VAL A 125 2.54 -4.39 8.42
CA VAL A 125 3.57 -5.21 9.08
C VAL A 125 3.61 -5.06 10.59
N GLY A 126 2.82 -4.13 11.15
CA GLY A 126 2.67 -3.97 12.59
C GLY A 126 2.74 -2.51 13.04
N THR A 127 2.79 -2.31 14.35
CA THR A 127 2.82 -0.98 14.98
C THR A 127 4.22 -0.52 15.36
N GLN A 128 5.23 -1.33 15.05
CA GLN A 128 6.64 -1.05 15.36
C GLN A 128 7.46 -0.97 14.08
N LEU A 129 8.50 -0.13 14.10
CA LEU A 129 9.48 -0.06 13.03
C LEU A 129 10.20 -1.41 12.91
N VAL A 130 10.27 -1.95 11.70
CA VAL A 130 11.07 -3.15 11.42
C VAL A 130 12.44 -2.71 10.94
N ALA A 131 13.45 -2.89 11.79
CA ALA A 131 14.85 -2.54 11.50
C ALA A 131 15.72 -3.77 11.20
N GLU A 132 15.26 -4.96 11.56
CA GLU A 132 16.00 -6.20 11.34
C GLU A 132 15.76 -6.71 9.92
N HIS A 133 16.86 -7.12 9.28
CA HIS A 133 16.87 -7.67 7.94
C HIS A 133 17.50 -9.06 7.94
N ARG A 134 17.00 -9.94 7.10
CA ARG A 134 17.54 -11.29 6.90
C ARG A 134 18.93 -11.27 6.29
N TYR A 135 19.16 -10.34 5.36
CA TYR A 135 20.43 -10.14 4.69
C TYR A 135 20.97 -8.74 4.98
N GLU A 136 22.27 -8.64 5.20
CA GLU A 136 22.95 -7.37 5.55
C GLU A 136 22.68 -6.28 4.52
N GLN A 137 22.71 -6.64 3.24
CA GLN A 137 22.53 -5.74 2.12
C GLN A 137 21.39 -6.24 1.22
N ALA A 138 20.67 -5.29 0.62
CA ALA A 138 19.74 -5.60 -0.45
C ALA A 138 20.51 -6.07 -1.69
N GLY A 139 19.86 -6.90 -2.51
CA GLY A 139 20.29 -7.10 -3.89
C GLY A 139 20.11 -5.82 -4.73
N GLU A 140 20.62 -5.82 -5.94
CA GLU A 140 20.47 -4.69 -6.86
C GLU A 140 19.00 -4.52 -7.27
N THR A 141 18.50 -3.27 -7.20
CA THR A 141 17.19 -2.92 -7.75
C THR A 141 17.27 -2.92 -9.28
N TRP A 142 16.45 -3.75 -9.93
CA TRP A 142 16.43 -3.85 -11.39
C TRP A 142 15.29 -3.02 -12.00
N THR A 143 15.63 -2.14 -12.94
CA THR A 143 14.67 -1.19 -13.53
C THR A 143 14.10 -1.60 -14.88
N GLY A 144 14.33 -2.83 -15.35
CA GLY A 144 13.82 -3.27 -16.65
C GLY A 144 14.83 -3.22 -17.80
N ALA A 145 16.06 -2.75 -17.58
CA ALA A 145 17.09 -2.79 -18.60
C ALA A 145 17.88 -4.10 -18.45
N ASP A 146 17.53 -5.12 -19.22
CA ASP A 146 18.35 -6.32 -19.31
C ASP A 146 19.70 -5.96 -19.97
N PRO A 147 20.85 -6.43 -19.45
CA PRO A 147 22.14 -6.26 -20.12
C PRO A 147 22.23 -6.96 -21.50
N GLY A 148 21.17 -7.66 -21.92
CA GLY A 148 21.03 -8.32 -23.22
C GLY A 148 19.92 -7.76 -24.11
N ASP A 149 19.18 -6.73 -23.68
CA ASP A 149 18.18 -6.09 -24.55
C ASP A 149 18.90 -5.19 -25.57
N PRO A 150 18.69 -5.40 -26.89
CA PRO A 150 19.19 -4.46 -27.88
C PRO A 150 18.54 -3.10 -27.61
N PRO A 151 19.28 -1.98 -27.75
CA PRO A 151 18.71 -0.66 -27.59
C PRO A 151 17.51 -0.51 -28.54
N PRO A 152 16.42 0.17 -28.13
CA PRO A 152 15.28 0.38 -29.01
C PRO A 152 15.77 0.99 -30.31
N GLU A 153 15.49 0.31 -31.43
CA GLU A 153 15.84 0.79 -32.76
C GLU A 153 15.34 2.23 -32.89
N LYS A 154 16.28 3.15 -33.15
CA LYS A 154 15.91 4.52 -33.48
C LYS A 154 15.10 4.46 -34.76
N SER A 155 13.78 4.64 -34.66
CA SER A 155 12.94 4.88 -35.82
C SER A 155 13.57 6.02 -36.63
N PRO A 156 13.98 5.80 -37.89
CA PRO A 156 14.46 6.89 -38.71
C PRO A 156 13.27 7.80 -38.99
N GLY A 157 13.32 8.99 -38.43
CA GLY A 157 12.48 10.08 -38.88
C GLY A 157 12.80 10.40 -40.33
N SER A 158 11.79 10.32 -41.19
CA SER A 158 11.53 11.20 -42.34
C SER A 158 10.12 10.94 -42.82
#